data_AF-A0A1I1A066-F1
#
_entry.id   AF-A0A1I1A066-F1
#
_cell.length_a   1.000
_cell.length_b   1.000
_cell.length_c   1.000
_cell.angle_alpha   90.00
_cell.angle_beta   90.00
_cell.angle_gamma   90.00
#
_symmetry.space_group_name_H-M   'P 1'
#
loop_
_entity.id
_entity.type
_entity.pdbx_description
1 polymer ?
#
loop_
_entity_poly.entity_id
_entity_poly.type
_entity_poly.pdbx_seq_one_letter_code
_entity_poly.pdbx_strand_id
1 'polypeptide(L)'
;MQQMKPYPLATLLAAALATAALMQPAVAAESAAIDLAPVEVADLYIKTVINQDEASVAKLNAYLRPTRVAGHQPAEYASYSALQDTTAKFPKETGKLIADLFPASMRAAVTPAAELLAANVIAAKNGAACKATKADPVTVENGMQTAVVSFECELVKVPVAWAPAAQQLAKSACKVDQCVAGLQKIAATYATSPKQAWRAVFAVSREKDTEAWRNDFARETFDEIWEYL
;
A
#
# COMPACT_ATOMS: atom_id res chain seq x y z
N MET A 1 49.41 85.24 -10.51
CA MET A 1 48.83 84.81 -11.79
C MET A 1 48.50 83.31 -11.70
N GLN A 2 47.46 82.87 -12.42
CA GLN A 2 47.12 81.45 -12.70
C GLN A 2 48.27 80.75 -13.45
N GLN A 3 48.42 79.43 -13.57
CA GLN A 3 47.77 78.18 -13.09
C GLN A 3 48.94 77.13 -12.99
N MET A 4 48.86 75.89 -12.49
CA MET A 4 47.96 74.78 -12.86
C MET A 4 48.19 73.57 -11.91
N LYS A 5 47.14 72.82 -11.59
CA LYS A 5 47.14 71.45 -10.99
C LYS A 5 46.66 70.47 -12.11
N PRO A 6 46.72 69.12 -12.02
CA PRO A 6 46.22 68.31 -10.88
C PRO A 6 47.00 66.96 -10.69
N TYR A 7 46.55 65.87 -10.03
CA TYR A 7 45.34 65.64 -9.22
C TYR A 7 45.60 65.09 -7.78
N PRO A 8 45.47 63.81 -7.35
CA PRO A 8 45.09 63.53 -5.94
C PRO A 8 46.03 62.54 -5.18
N LEU A 9 46.16 62.51 -3.84
CA LEU A 9 45.16 62.44 -2.75
C LEU A 9 44.30 61.14 -2.82
N ALA A 10 44.03 60.39 -1.75
CA ALA A 10 44.49 60.46 -0.36
C ALA A 10 44.32 59.09 0.36
N THR A 11 45.03 58.95 1.49
CA THR A 11 44.71 58.20 2.73
C THR A 11 43.21 57.97 3.04
N LEU A 12 42.75 56.99 3.85
CA LEU A 12 43.35 55.91 4.67
C LEU A 12 42.22 54.99 5.23
N LEU A 13 42.62 53.87 5.86
CA LEU A 13 42.00 53.22 7.05
C LEU A 13 40.74 52.33 6.97
N ALA A 14 40.80 51.32 7.85
CA ALA A 14 39.74 50.59 8.56
C ALA A 14 39.36 49.17 8.06
N ALA A 15 39.14 48.28 9.03
CA ALA A 15 39.02 46.84 8.87
C ALA A 15 37.58 46.32 8.97
N ALA A 16 37.30 45.16 8.39
CA ALA A 16 36.18 44.30 8.76
C ALA A 16 36.51 42.83 8.44
N LEU A 17 36.13 41.91 9.33
CA LEU A 17 36.19 40.47 9.06
C LEU A 17 35.08 40.08 8.08
N ALA A 18 35.42 39.37 7.01
CA ALA A 18 34.46 38.74 6.11
C ALA A 18 34.34 37.25 6.44
N THR A 19 33.35 36.89 7.26
CA THR A 19 32.93 35.49 7.42
C THR A 19 32.25 35.03 6.13
N ALA A 20 32.86 34.06 5.44
CA ALA A 20 32.29 33.44 4.25
C ALA A 20 31.12 32.51 4.62
N ALA A 21 29.94 33.09 4.82
CA ALA A 21 28.70 32.35 4.91
C ALA A 21 28.34 31.81 3.51
N LEU A 22 28.45 30.49 3.34
CA LEU A 22 28.01 29.79 2.14
C LEU A 22 26.48 29.87 2.02
N MET A 23 25.98 30.90 1.34
CA MET A 23 24.60 30.90 0.85
C MET A 23 24.48 29.86 -0.27
N GLN A 24 24.20 28.61 0.12
CA GLN A 24 23.59 27.67 -0.80
C GLN A 24 22.22 28.24 -1.19
N PRO A 25 21.87 28.32 -2.49
CA PRO A 25 20.51 28.63 -2.87
C PRO A 25 19.62 27.51 -2.35
N ALA A 26 18.77 27.82 -1.38
CA ALA A 26 17.68 26.95 -1.02
C ALA A 26 16.81 26.79 -2.27
N VAL A 27 16.93 25.64 -2.93
CA VAL A 27 16.00 25.24 -3.98
C VAL A 27 14.67 25.05 -3.26
N ALA A 28 13.86 26.10 -3.25
CA ALA A 28 12.45 25.98 -3.03
C ALA A 28 11.93 25.09 -4.14
N ALA A 29 11.85 23.79 -3.84
CA ALA A 29 11.00 22.90 -4.58
C ALA A 29 9.58 23.42 -4.36
N GLU A 30 9.15 24.32 -5.25
CA GLU A 30 7.74 24.57 -5.48
C GLU A 30 7.10 23.20 -5.56
N SER A 31 6.22 22.90 -4.60
CA SER A 31 5.50 21.64 -4.59
C SER A 31 4.54 21.69 -5.76
N ALA A 32 5.03 21.31 -6.94
CA ALA A 32 4.21 20.90 -8.05
C ALA A 32 3.31 19.80 -7.48
N ALA A 33 2.08 20.17 -7.14
CA ALA A 33 1.04 19.22 -6.82
C ALA A 33 0.94 18.33 -8.05
N ILE A 34 1.44 17.11 -7.93
CA ILE A 34 1.35 16.10 -8.98
C ILE A 34 -0.13 15.74 -9.00
N ASP A 35 -0.95 16.48 -9.75
CA ASP A 35 -2.40 16.30 -9.83
C ASP A 35 -2.69 15.00 -10.60
N LEU A 36 -2.46 13.88 -9.90
CA LEU A 36 -2.81 12.55 -10.33
C LEU A 36 -4.34 12.45 -10.39
N ALA A 37 -4.86 11.98 -11.51
CA ALA A 37 -6.28 11.71 -11.63
C ALA A 37 -6.70 10.62 -10.61
N PRO A 38 -7.96 10.61 -10.14
CA PRO A 38 -8.46 9.59 -9.20
C PRO A 38 -8.11 8.15 -9.57
N VAL A 39 -8.13 7.81 -10.86
CA VAL A 39 -7.76 6.48 -11.39
C VAL A 39 -6.29 6.15 -11.11
N GLU A 40 -5.38 7.10 -11.28
CA GLU A 40 -3.94 6.89 -11.04
C GLU A 40 -3.63 6.74 -9.56
N VAL A 41 -4.35 7.48 -8.71
CA VAL A 41 -4.22 7.38 -7.25
C VAL A 41 -4.76 6.04 -6.75
N ALA A 42 -5.91 5.59 -7.25
CA ALA A 42 -6.43 4.26 -6.96
C ALA A 42 -5.46 3.15 -7.41
N ASP A 43 -4.84 3.27 -8.59
CA ASP A 43 -3.83 2.32 -9.08
C ASP A 43 -2.59 2.25 -8.17
N LEU A 44 -2.14 3.38 -7.60
CA LEU A 44 -1.07 3.41 -6.58
C LEU A 44 -1.48 2.71 -5.27
N TYR A 45 -2.71 2.93 -4.79
CA TYR A 45 -3.24 2.25 -3.61
C TYR A 45 -3.35 0.74 -3.83
N ILE A 46 -3.89 0.31 -4.98
CA ILE A 46 -3.99 -1.10 -5.40
C ILE A 46 -2.61 -1.76 -5.36
N LYS A 47 -1.62 -1.19 -6.06
CA LYS A 47 -0.26 -1.76 -6.14
C LYS A 47 0.47 -1.75 -4.81
N THR A 48 0.20 -0.77 -3.96
CA THR A 48 0.74 -0.69 -2.59
C THR A 48 0.17 -1.78 -1.67
N VAL A 49 -1.15 -2.00 -1.69
CA VAL A 49 -1.83 -2.86 -0.70
C VAL A 49 -1.96 -4.32 -1.18
N ILE A 50 -2.30 -4.54 -2.45
CA ILE A 50 -2.44 -5.88 -3.03
C ILE A 50 -1.07 -6.46 -3.36
N ASN A 51 -0.31 -5.79 -4.24
CA ASN A 51 0.93 -6.33 -4.81
C ASN A 51 2.20 -6.02 -3.99
N GLN A 52 2.13 -5.05 -3.07
CA GLN A 52 3.28 -4.57 -2.29
C GLN A 52 4.44 -4.08 -3.17
N ASP A 53 4.13 -3.46 -4.32
CA ASP A 53 5.14 -2.95 -5.26
C ASP A 53 5.93 -1.78 -4.68
N GLU A 54 7.24 -1.96 -4.46
CA GLU A 54 8.13 -0.98 -3.80
C GLU A 54 8.11 0.40 -4.48
N ALA A 55 8.09 0.44 -5.82
CA ALA A 55 8.03 1.68 -6.58
C ALA A 55 6.70 2.43 -6.37
N SER A 56 5.58 1.70 -6.32
CA SER A 56 4.26 2.26 -6.01
C SER A 56 4.15 2.71 -4.56
N VAL A 57 4.73 1.98 -3.59
CA VAL A 57 4.82 2.43 -2.18
C VAL A 57 5.55 3.77 -2.11
N ALA A 58 6.73 3.87 -2.73
CA ALA A 58 7.52 5.09 -2.74
C ALA A 58 6.79 6.26 -3.42
N LYS A 59 6.14 6.02 -4.57
CA LYS A 59 5.37 7.03 -5.30
C LYS A 59 4.12 7.48 -4.53
N LEU A 60 3.39 6.56 -3.90
CA LEU A 60 2.21 6.88 -3.08
C LEU A 60 2.59 7.70 -1.85
N ASN A 61 3.66 7.30 -1.13
CA ASN A 61 4.16 8.08 -0.01
C ASN A 61 4.60 9.48 -0.45
N ALA A 62 5.36 9.60 -1.55
CA ALA A 62 5.79 10.90 -2.05
C ALA A 62 4.61 11.81 -2.44
N TYR A 63 3.56 11.25 -3.04
CA TYR A 63 2.32 11.95 -3.39
C TYR A 63 1.54 12.42 -2.16
N LEU A 64 1.35 11.56 -1.16
CA LEU A 64 0.53 11.86 0.02
C LEU A 64 1.26 12.70 1.08
N ARG A 65 2.61 12.68 1.12
CA ARG A 65 3.42 13.29 2.19
C ARG A 65 3.08 14.76 2.49
N PRO A 66 2.90 15.67 1.51
CA PRO A 66 2.56 17.07 1.81
C PRO A 66 1.24 17.19 2.57
N THR A 67 0.19 16.52 2.11
CA THR A 67 -1.14 16.51 2.73
C THR A 67 -1.12 15.85 4.11
N ARG A 68 -0.40 14.74 4.27
CA ARG A 68 -0.28 14.02 5.54
C ARG A 68 0.44 14.84 6.61
N VAL A 69 1.55 15.50 6.26
CA VAL A 69 2.30 16.37 7.19
C VAL A 69 1.46 17.60 7.57
N ALA A 70 0.76 18.22 6.62
CA ALA A 70 -0.15 19.33 6.89
C ALA A 70 -1.32 18.92 7.82
N GLY A 71 -1.83 17.70 7.68
CA GLY A 71 -2.85 17.11 8.55
C GLY A 71 -2.32 16.46 9.84
N HIS A 72 -1.05 16.70 10.22
CA HIS A 72 -0.40 16.13 11.41
C HIS A 72 -0.39 14.59 11.49
N GLN A 73 -0.50 13.90 10.35
CA GLN A 73 -0.35 12.45 10.23
C GLN A 73 1.12 12.04 10.04
N PRO A 74 1.48 10.75 10.25
CA PRO A 74 2.79 10.24 9.86
C PRO A 74 3.09 10.52 8.37
N ALA A 75 4.28 11.04 8.08
CA ALA A 75 4.67 11.49 6.74
C ALA A 75 4.53 10.41 5.65
N GLU A 76 4.87 9.17 5.99
CA GLU A 76 4.69 8.01 5.12
C GLU A 76 3.29 7.39 5.35
N TYR A 77 2.66 6.91 4.27
CA TYR A 77 1.39 6.17 4.33
C TYR A 77 1.63 4.68 4.60
N ALA A 78 2.59 4.08 3.90
CA ALA A 78 2.96 2.68 4.05
C ALA A 78 4.49 2.52 4.15
N SER A 79 4.95 1.45 4.80
CA SER A 79 6.36 1.04 4.78
C SER A 79 6.48 -0.28 4.03
N TYR A 80 7.29 -0.30 2.98
CA TYR A 80 7.51 -1.51 2.18
C TYR A 80 8.11 -2.65 3.02
N SER A 81 9.08 -2.36 3.90
CA SER A 81 9.63 -3.38 4.80
C SER A 81 8.59 -3.90 5.79
N ALA A 82 7.72 -3.04 6.33
CA ALA A 82 6.64 -3.48 7.20
C ALA A 82 5.61 -4.35 6.48
N LEU A 83 5.31 -4.07 5.20
CA LEU A 83 4.44 -4.90 4.37
C LEU A 83 5.07 -6.29 4.12
N GLN A 84 6.36 -6.34 3.77
CA GLN A 84 7.11 -7.59 3.60
C GLN A 84 7.21 -8.39 4.91
N ASP A 85 7.47 -7.74 6.04
CA ASP A 85 7.49 -8.37 7.37
C ASP A 85 6.13 -8.97 7.75
N THR A 86 5.02 -8.31 7.42
CA THR A 86 3.67 -8.86 7.61
C THR A 86 3.44 -10.07 6.70
N THR A 87 3.79 -9.96 5.41
CA THR A 87 3.70 -11.08 4.44
C THR A 87 4.51 -12.30 4.91
N ALA A 88 5.72 -12.10 5.45
CA ALA A 88 6.58 -13.18 5.92
C ALA A 88 6.07 -13.87 7.20
N LYS A 89 5.31 -13.17 8.04
CA LYS A 89 4.69 -13.72 9.27
C LYS A 89 3.37 -14.43 9.00
N PHE A 90 2.61 -13.97 8.00
CA PHE A 90 1.27 -14.46 7.68
C PHE A 90 1.14 -15.99 7.62
N PRO A 91 2.04 -16.78 6.98
CA PRO A 91 1.92 -18.23 6.94
C PRO A 91 1.88 -18.89 8.33
N LYS A 92 2.68 -18.39 9.27
CA LYS A 92 2.76 -18.94 10.64
C LYS A 92 1.58 -18.49 11.50
N GLU A 93 1.25 -17.20 11.43
CA GLU A 93 0.16 -16.62 12.23
C GLU A 93 -1.20 -17.17 11.77
N THR A 94 -1.49 -17.12 10.48
CA THR A 94 -2.73 -17.66 9.89
C THR A 94 -2.73 -19.20 9.91
N GLY A 95 -1.60 -19.86 9.68
CA GLY A 95 -1.46 -21.32 9.81
C GLY A 95 -1.77 -21.82 11.22
N LYS A 96 -1.36 -21.07 12.25
CA LYS A 96 -1.77 -21.33 13.64
C LYS A 96 -3.28 -21.17 13.84
N LEU A 97 -3.89 -20.09 13.33
CA LEU A 97 -5.33 -19.87 13.43
C LEU A 97 -6.13 -21.01 12.78
N ILE A 98 -5.70 -21.47 11.60
CA ILE A 98 -6.27 -22.62 10.89
C ILE A 98 -6.10 -23.91 11.73
N ALA A 99 -4.89 -24.17 12.27
CA ALA A 99 -4.62 -25.35 13.08
C ALA A 99 -5.45 -25.36 14.39
N ASP A 100 -5.70 -24.20 15.00
CA ASP A 100 -6.49 -24.09 16.23
C ASP A 100 -7.99 -24.42 16.04
N LEU A 101 -8.49 -24.45 14.79
CA LEU A 101 -9.82 -24.99 14.45
C LEU A 101 -9.95 -26.50 14.73
N PHE A 102 -8.83 -27.23 14.74
CA PHE A 102 -8.80 -28.69 14.91
C PHE A 102 -8.63 -29.09 16.39
N PRO A 103 -9.04 -30.31 16.78
CA PRO A 103 -8.86 -30.82 18.13
C PRO A 103 -7.39 -30.76 18.58
N ALA A 104 -7.15 -30.45 19.86
CA ALA A 104 -5.80 -30.25 20.41
C ALA A 104 -4.83 -31.40 20.10
N SER A 105 -5.31 -32.65 20.09
CA SER A 105 -4.54 -33.85 19.75
C SER A 105 -4.06 -33.92 18.29
N MET A 106 -4.66 -33.16 17.38
CA MET A 106 -4.31 -33.15 15.96
C MET A 106 -3.41 -31.97 15.56
N ARG A 107 -3.38 -30.89 16.35
CA ARG A 107 -2.81 -29.58 15.96
C ARG A 107 -1.38 -29.70 15.42
N ALA A 108 -0.49 -30.36 16.17
CA ALA A 108 0.91 -30.53 15.76
C ALA A 108 1.09 -31.22 14.39
N ALA A 109 0.18 -32.13 14.02
CA ALA A 109 0.22 -32.81 12.72
C ALA A 109 -0.39 -31.99 11.59
N VAL A 110 -1.43 -31.18 11.86
CA VAL A 110 -2.07 -30.34 10.84
C VAL A 110 -1.36 -29.00 10.61
N THR A 111 -0.58 -28.49 11.58
CA THR A 111 0.12 -27.19 11.48
C THR A 111 0.92 -27.03 10.18
N PRO A 112 1.78 -27.97 9.73
CA PRO A 112 2.54 -27.78 8.49
C PRO A 112 1.66 -27.65 7.24
N ALA A 113 0.52 -28.34 7.20
CA ALA A 113 -0.44 -28.23 6.09
C ALA A 113 -1.28 -26.94 6.19
N ALA A 114 -1.53 -26.45 7.40
CA ALA A 114 -2.20 -25.19 7.66
C ALA A 114 -1.32 -23.98 7.31
N GLU A 115 -0.02 -24.02 7.64
CA GLU A 115 0.97 -23.02 7.23
C GLU A 115 1.15 -23.01 5.70
N LEU A 116 1.16 -24.18 5.05
CA LEU A 116 1.19 -24.28 3.58
C LEU A 116 -0.08 -23.68 2.94
N LEU A 117 -1.26 -23.90 3.52
CA LEU A 117 -2.49 -23.26 3.05
C LEU A 117 -2.38 -21.73 3.16
N ALA A 118 -1.99 -21.21 4.32
CA ALA A 118 -1.80 -19.78 4.51
C ALA A 118 -0.74 -19.19 3.57
N ALA A 119 0.37 -19.90 3.32
CA ALA A 119 1.41 -19.50 2.37
C ALA A 119 0.90 -19.39 0.93
N ASN A 120 0.13 -20.37 0.46
CA ASN A 120 -0.43 -20.34 -0.89
C ASN A 120 -1.53 -19.27 -1.04
N VAL A 121 -2.29 -18.99 0.03
CA VAL A 121 -3.30 -17.91 0.07
C VAL A 121 -2.65 -16.53 -0.04
N ILE A 122 -1.62 -16.21 0.75
CA ILE A 122 -0.91 -14.91 0.63
C ILE A 122 -0.18 -14.79 -0.71
N ALA A 123 0.36 -15.87 -1.26
CA ALA A 123 0.95 -15.89 -2.60
C ALA A 123 -0.09 -15.61 -3.69
N ALA A 124 -1.29 -16.22 -3.60
CA ALA A 124 -2.39 -15.96 -4.53
C ALA A 124 -2.90 -14.51 -4.46
N LYS A 125 -2.98 -13.91 -3.25
CA LYS A 125 -3.29 -12.48 -3.09
C LYS A 125 -2.23 -11.61 -3.76
N ASN A 126 -0.96 -11.78 -3.40
CA ASN A 126 0.09 -10.87 -3.85
C ASN A 126 0.36 -11.02 -5.36
N GLY A 127 0.09 -12.19 -5.95
CA GLY A 127 0.09 -12.47 -7.38
C GLY A 127 -1.17 -12.04 -8.15
N ALA A 128 -2.16 -11.44 -7.49
CA ALA A 128 -3.36 -10.92 -8.15
C ALA A 128 -3.01 -9.75 -9.09
N ALA A 129 -3.38 -9.85 -10.36
CA ALA A 129 -3.14 -8.78 -11.32
C ALA A 129 -4.30 -7.77 -11.25
N CYS A 130 -4.11 -6.70 -10.48
CA CYS A 130 -5.14 -5.67 -10.23
C CYS A 130 -4.84 -4.36 -10.96
N LYS A 131 -5.90 -3.66 -11.42
CA LYS A 131 -5.80 -2.38 -12.11
C LYS A 131 -7.06 -1.53 -11.93
N ALA A 132 -6.89 -0.23 -11.68
CA ALA A 132 -7.99 0.74 -11.77
C ALA A 132 -8.45 0.91 -13.24
N THR A 133 -9.77 0.94 -13.48
CA THR A 133 -10.35 0.92 -14.83
C THR A 133 -11.03 2.23 -15.23
N LYS A 134 -11.80 2.84 -14.33
CA LYS A 134 -12.57 4.06 -14.59
C LYS A 134 -12.86 4.81 -13.28
N ALA A 135 -12.79 6.14 -13.31
CA ALA A 135 -13.40 6.99 -12.29
C ALA A 135 -14.77 7.49 -12.76
N ASP A 136 -15.74 7.54 -11.86
CA ASP A 136 -16.98 8.29 -12.05
C ASP A 136 -16.75 9.80 -11.87
N PRO A 137 -17.67 10.66 -12.35
CA PRO A 137 -17.57 12.11 -12.18
C PRO A 137 -17.43 12.50 -10.71
N VAL A 138 -16.59 13.50 -10.44
CA VAL A 138 -16.38 14.01 -9.08
C VAL A 138 -17.70 14.56 -8.52
N THR A 139 -18.10 14.06 -7.36
CA THR A 139 -19.19 14.63 -6.56
C THR A 139 -18.62 15.55 -5.47
N VAL A 140 -19.41 16.53 -5.03
CA VAL A 140 -19.03 17.42 -3.92
C VAL A 140 -20.14 17.43 -2.88
N GLU A 141 -19.81 16.97 -1.67
CA GLU A 141 -20.75 16.92 -0.55
C GLU A 141 -20.03 17.35 0.74
N ASN A 142 -20.65 18.22 1.54
CA ASN A 142 -20.10 18.73 2.82
C ASN A 142 -18.66 19.30 2.72
N GLY A 143 -18.27 19.82 1.55
CA GLY A 143 -16.92 20.34 1.27
C GLY A 143 -15.88 19.28 0.88
N MET A 144 -16.26 18.01 0.83
CA MET A 144 -15.42 16.93 0.29
C MET A 144 -15.72 16.73 -1.20
N GLN A 145 -14.68 16.76 -2.02
CA GLN A 145 -14.71 16.18 -3.36
C GLN A 145 -14.49 14.67 -3.27
N THR A 146 -15.29 13.86 -3.96
CA THR A 146 -15.15 12.40 -3.99
C THR A 146 -15.27 11.87 -5.42
N ALA A 147 -14.39 10.95 -5.79
CA ALA A 147 -14.47 10.18 -7.02
C ALA A 147 -14.50 8.68 -6.68
N VAL A 148 -15.50 7.97 -7.20
CA VAL A 148 -15.58 6.50 -7.09
C VAL A 148 -14.83 5.89 -8.27
N VAL A 149 -13.88 5.01 -7.99
CA VAL A 149 -13.01 4.38 -9.00
C VAL A 149 -13.29 2.89 -9.07
N SER A 150 -13.80 2.42 -10.19
CA SER A 150 -13.91 0.99 -10.50
C SER A 150 -12.52 0.39 -10.72
N PHE A 151 -12.31 -0.83 -10.24
CA PHE A 151 -11.11 -1.62 -10.50
C PHE A 151 -11.45 -3.08 -10.82
N GLU A 152 -10.50 -3.78 -11.43
CA GLU A 152 -10.57 -5.20 -11.74
C GLU A 152 -9.28 -5.91 -11.29
N CYS A 153 -9.44 -7.12 -10.77
CA CYS A 153 -8.36 -7.99 -10.35
C CYS A 153 -8.52 -9.39 -10.95
N GLU A 154 -7.45 -9.96 -11.51
CA GLU A 154 -7.42 -11.41 -11.77
C GLU A 154 -7.04 -12.18 -10.50
N LEU A 155 -8.02 -12.78 -9.83
CA LEU A 155 -7.84 -13.63 -8.65
C LEU A 155 -7.81 -15.11 -9.02
N VAL A 156 -7.26 -15.96 -8.15
CA VAL A 156 -7.37 -17.43 -8.31
C VAL A 156 -8.82 -17.86 -8.07
N LYS A 157 -9.39 -18.66 -8.99
CA LYS A 157 -10.75 -19.18 -8.86
C LYS A 157 -10.79 -20.42 -7.96
N VAL A 158 -11.09 -20.22 -6.69
CA VAL A 158 -11.32 -21.32 -5.74
C VAL A 158 -12.82 -21.67 -5.62
N PRO A 159 -13.17 -22.94 -5.36
CA PRO A 159 -14.57 -23.35 -5.22
C PRO A 159 -15.20 -22.89 -3.88
N VAL A 160 -14.37 -22.74 -2.85
CA VAL A 160 -14.70 -22.25 -1.51
C VAL A 160 -13.44 -21.56 -0.99
N ALA A 161 -13.57 -20.36 -0.43
CA ALA A 161 -12.45 -19.61 0.15
C ALA A 161 -11.79 -20.37 1.33
N TRP A 162 -10.52 -20.08 1.63
CA TRP A 162 -9.71 -20.92 2.53
C TRP A 162 -10.31 -21.03 3.94
N ALA A 163 -10.83 -19.93 4.47
CA ALA A 163 -11.39 -19.87 5.82
C ALA A 163 -12.63 -20.78 5.98
N PRO A 164 -13.70 -20.63 5.16
CA PRO A 164 -14.83 -21.56 5.21
C PRO A 164 -14.44 -23.00 4.83
N ALA A 165 -13.50 -23.21 3.89
CA ALA A 165 -13.05 -24.56 3.53
C ALA A 165 -12.33 -25.27 4.69
N ALA A 166 -11.44 -24.57 5.41
CA ALA A 166 -10.75 -25.10 6.58
C ALA A 166 -11.73 -25.36 7.75
N GLN A 167 -12.70 -24.47 7.97
CA GLN A 167 -13.75 -24.67 8.98
C GLN A 167 -14.65 -25.87 8.66
N GLN A 168 -15.03 -26.07 7.39
CA GLN A 168 -15.80 -27.23 6.96
C GLN A 168 -15.02 -28.53 7.17
N LEU A 169 -13.72 -28.54 6.82
CA LEU A 169 -12.84 -29.68 7.04
C LEU A 169 -12.70 -30.01 8.54
N ALA A 170 -12.48 -29.02 9.40
CA ALA A 170 -12.40 -29.23 10.85
C ALA A 170 -13.72 -29.79 11.44
N LYS A 171 -14.88 -29.37 10.90
CA LYS A 171 -16.21 -29.88 11.28
C LYS A 171 -16.53 -31.28 10.73
N SER A 172 -15.75 -31.81 9.79
CA SER A 172 -16.03 -33.10 9.12
C SER A 172 -15.73 -34.36 9.95
N ALA A 173 -15.14 -34.20 11.15
CA ALA A 173 -14.63 -35.30 11.98
C ALA A 173 -13.58 -36.19 11.26
N CYS A 174 -12.80 -35.59 10.35
CA CYS A 174 -11.69 -36.26 9.68
C CYS A 174 -10.66 -36.87 10.67
N LYS A 175 -10.07 -38.00 10.30
CA LYS A 175 -8.85 -38.52 10.96
C LYS A 175 -7.66 -37.62 10.62
N VAL A 176 -6.61 -37.63 11.46
CA VAL A 176 -5.41 -36.78 11.29
C VAL A 176 -4.91 -36.73 9.84
N ASP A 177 -4.61 -37.89 9.24
CA ASP A 177 -4.08 -37.98 7.87
C ASP A 177 -5.06 -37.41 6.82
N GLN A 178 -6.37 -37.57 7.05
CA GLN A 178 -7.41 -37.02 6.18
C GLN A 178 -7.53 -35.50 6.33
N CYS A 179 -7.36 -34.96 7.55
CA CYS A 179 -7.33 -33.52 7.78
C CYS A 179 -6.07 -32.89 7.15
N VAL A 180 -4.91 -33.54 7.28
CA VAL A 180 -3.65 -33.12 6.63
C VAL A 180 -3.80 -33.10 5.11
N ALA A 181 -4.25 -34.20 4.51
CA ALA A 181 -4.48 -34.29 3.07
C ALA A 181 -5.57 -33.31 2.58
N GLY A 182 -6.60 -33.06 3.40
CA GLY A 182 -7.64 -32.07 3.13
C GLY A 182 -7.07 -30.65 3.07
N LEU A 183 -6.29 -30.24 4.07
CA LEU A 183 -5.62 -28.92 4.08
C LEU A 183 -4.65 -28.76 2.91
N GLN A 184 -3.86 -29.80 2.59
CA GLN A 184 -2.97 -29.81 1.42
C GLN A 184 -3.75 -29.67 0.11
N LYS A 185 -4.91 -30.33 -0.02
CA LYS A 185 -5.79 -30.21 -1.19
C LYS A 185 -6.36 -28.80 -1.33
N ILE A 186 -6.78 -28.17 -0.23
CA ILE A 186 -7.23 -26.77 -0.23
C ILE A 186 -6.05 -25.86 -0.60
N ALA A 187 -4.85 -26.07 -0.04
CA ALA A 187 -3.66 -25.28 -0.37
C ALA A 187 -3.31 -25.36 -1.87
N ALA A 188 -3.46 -26.55 -2.48
CA ALA A 188 -3.18 -26.76 -3.89
C ALA A 188 -4.10 -25.96 -4.82
N THR A 189 -5.34 -25.64 -4.44
CA THR A 189 -6.24 -24.86 -5.32
C THR A 189 -5.73 -23.45 -5.56
N TYR A 190 -5.08 -22.81 -4.58
CA TYR A 190 -4.50 -21.48 -4.71
C TYR A 190 -3.28 -21.43 -5.64
N ALA A 191 -2.58 -22.55 -5.82
CA ALA A 191 -1.41 -22.64 -6.69
C ALA A 191 -1.73 -23.11 -8.13
N THR A 192 -2.90 -23.73 -8.35
CA THR A 192 -3.17 -24.48 -9.62
C THR A 192 -4.49 -24.16 -10.29
N SER A 193 -5.43 -23.46 -9.64
CA SER A 193 -6.74 -23.16 -10.25
C SER A 193 -6.61 -22.04 -11.30
N PRO A 194 -7.48 -22.02 -12.33
CA PRO A 194 -7.54 -20.90 -13.28
C PRO A 194 -7.88 -19.59 -12.57
N LYS A 195 -7.61 -18.46 -13.22
CA LYS A 195 -8.00 -17.15 -12.70
C LYS A 195 -9.46 -16.79 -13.00
N GLN A 196 -9.99 -15.83 -12.26
CA GLN A 196 -11.28 -15.16 -12.49
C GLN A 196 -11.16 -13.66 -12.25
N ALA A 197 -11.99 -12.87 -12.93
CA ALA A 197 -12.08 -11.43 -12.68
C ALA A 197 -12.94 -11.14 -11.45
N TRP A 198 -12.35 -10.51 -10.44
CA TRP A 198 -13.05 -9.79 -9.37
C TRP A 198 -13.13 -8.32 -9.76
N ARG A 199 -14.28 -7.67 -9.50
CA ARG A 199 -14.52 -6.26 -9.78
C ARG A 199 -15.18 -5.62 -8.58
N ALA A 200 -14.66 -4.47 -8.18
CA ALA A 200 -15.18 -3.68 -7.07
C ALA A 200 -14.90 -2.19 -7.32
N VAL A 201 -15.27 -1.34 -6.37
CA VAL A 201 -15.11 0.11 -6.43
C VAL A 201 -14.32 0.62 -5.23
N PHE A 202 -13.54 1.67 -5.45
CA PHE A 202 -12.64 2.28 -4.49
C PHE A 202 -12.85 3.79 -4.53
N ALA A 203 -13.35 4.38 -3.44
CA ALA A 203 -13.50 5.83 -3.36
C ALA A 203 -12.14 6.49 -3.07
N VAL A 204 -11.89 7.65 -3.67
CA VAL A 204 -10.87 8.61 -3.23
C VAL A 204 -11.49 9.99 -3.06
N SER A 205 -11.02 10.74 -2.07
CA SER A 205 -11.59 12.05 -1.72
C SER A 205 -10.50 13.08 -1.43
N ARG A 206 -10.83 14.38 -1.57
CA ARG A 206 -10.00 15.53 -1.17
C ARG A 206 -10.88 16.70 -0.75
N GLU A 207 -10.40 17.57 0.14
CA GLU A 207 -11.17 18.77 0.54
C GLU A 207 -11.05 19.91 -0.48
N LYS A 208 -9.89 19.99 -1.16
CA LYS A 208 -9.51 21.11 -2.03
C LYS A 208 -8.73 20.59 -3.23
N ASP A 209 -8.78 21.29 -4.36
CA ASP A 209 -8.02 20.91 -5.56
C ASP A 209 -6.49 20.95 -5.35
N THR A 210 -6.01 21.67 -4.34
CA THR A 210 -4.61 21.73 -3.92
C THR A 210 -4.17 20.56 -3.03
N GLU A 211 -5.07 19.67 -2.64
CA GLU A 211 -4.78 18.51 -1.79
C GLU A 211 -4.72 17.21 -2.60
N ALA A 212 -3.92 16.25 -2.12
CA ALA A 212 -3.89 14.92 -2.69
C ALA A 212 -5.24 14.21 -2.51
N TRP A 213 -5.68 13.49 -3.54
CA TRP A 213 -6.72 12.47 -3.41
C TRP A 213 -6.23 11.42 -2.43
N ARG A 214 -7.05 11.12 -1.41
CA ARG A 214 -6.74 10.15 -0.37
C ARG A 214 -7.89 9.17 -0.18
N ASN A 215 -7.56 7.97 0.27
CA ASN A 215 -8.50 7.07 0.94
C ASN A 215 -7.84 6.67 2.27
N ASP A 216 -8.42 7.16 3.37
CA ASP A 216 -7.91 6.94 4.72
C ASP A 216 -8.17 5.51 5.24
N PHE A 217 -9.08 4.77 4.59
CA PHE A 217 -9.51 3.41 4.93
C PHE A 217 -9.24 2.41 3.79
N ALA A 218 -8.25 2.68 2.93
CA ALA A 218 -8.04 1.95 1.68
C ALA A 218 -7.89 0.42 1.86
N ARG A 219 -7.42 -0.03 3.03
CA ARG A 219 -7.35 -1.46 3.36
C ARG A 219 -8.71 -2.14 3.43
N GLU A 220 -9.76 -1.48 3.91
CA GLU A 220 -11.08 -2.09 4.10
C GLU A 220 -11.65 -2.58 2.76
N THR A 221 -11.55 -1.77 1.70
CA THR A 221 -11.92 -2.17 0.33
C THR A 221 -11.08 -3.31 -0.24
N PHE A 222 -9.80 -3.41 0.16
CA PHE A 222 -8.90 -4.43 -0.36
C PHE A 222 -8.87 -5.71 0.47
N ASP A 223 -9.30 -5.68 1.73
CA ASP A 223 -9.43 -6.87 2.58
C ASP A 223 -10.66 -7.71 2.17
N GLU A 224 -11.62 -7.17 1.41
CA GLU A 224 -12.65 -7.97 0.71
C GLU A 224 -12.03 -9.08 -0.19
N ILE A 225 -10.79 -8.92 -0.66
CA ILE A 225 -10.09 -9.94 -1.46
C ILE A 225 -10.00 -11.29 -0.74
N TRP A 226 -9.99 -11.29 0.61
CA TRP A 226 -9.95 -12.48 1.46
C TRP A 226 -11.29 -13.23 1.56
N GLU A 227 -12.36 -12.70 0.99
CA GLU A 227 -13.64 -13.42 0.82
C GLU A 227 -13.68 -14.22 -0.49
N TYR A 228 -12.86 -13.81 -1.47
CA TYR A 228 -12.73 -14.45 -2.80
C TYR A 228 -11.53 -15.41 -2.89
N LEU A 229 -10.58 -15.29 -1.97
CA LEU A 229 -9.43 -16.18 -1.74
C LEU A 229 -9.61 -16.85 -0.37
#